data_AF-A0A969L7Y0-F1
#
_entry.id   AF-A0A969L7Y0-F1
#
_cell.length_a   1.000
_cell.length_b   1.000
_cell.length_c   1.000
_cell.angle_alpha   90.00
_cell.angle_beta   90.00
_cell.angle_gamma   90.00
#
_symmetry.space_group_name_H-M   'P 1'
#
loop_
_entity.id
_entity.type
_entity.pdbx_description
1 polymer ?
#
loop_
_entity_poly.entity_id
_entity_poly.type
_entity_poly.pdbx_seq_one_letter_code
_entity_poly.pdbx_strand_id
1 'polypeptide(L)'
;MKRKIRLRHRLQYWFDNLMTGGIIPIIVILLILAGMLTLFITFVLLIAHIHLQGEIEETPSEVFWQTFMHLIDQGTITGDEGVSWLFRFLMLVPTAVGILLVATWWV
;
A
#
# COMPACT_ATOMS: atom_id res chain seq x y z
N MET A 1 -6.19 -29.50 -30.94
CA MET A 1 -6.57 -29.16 -29.54
C MET A 1 -6.32 -27.66 -29.31
N LYS A 2 -7.36 -26.82 -29.18
CA LYS A 2 -7.21 -25.38 -28.93
C LYS A 2 -6.75 -25.17 -27.49
N ARG A 3 -5.46 -24.85 -27.29
CA ARG A 3 -4.92 -24.45 -25.98
C ARG A 3 -5.67 -23.21 -25.52
N LYS A 4 -6.60 -23.36 -24.57
CA LYS A 4 -7.16 -22.23 -23.83
C LYS A 4 -5.99 -21.55 -23.14
N ILE A 5 -5.52 -20.43 -23.67
CA ILE A 5 -4.56 -19.57 -23.01
C ILE A 5 -5.28 -19.06 -21.76
N ARG A 6 -5.13 -19.76 -20.64
CA ARG A 6 -5.64 -19.28 -19.35
C ARG A 6 -4.89 -17.99 -19.07
N LEU A 7 -5.61 -16.88 -18.89
CA LEU A 7 -5.06 -15.58 -18.54
C LEU A 7 -4.02 -15.67 -17.41
N ARG A 8 -4.21 -16.62 -16.49
CA ARG A 8 -3.24 -17.01 -15.44
C ARG A 8 -1.83 -17.34 -15.97
N HIS A 9 -1.70 -18.12 -17.04
CA HIS A 9 -0.38 -18.45 -17.60
C HIS A 9 0.31 -17.23 -18.20
N ARG A 10 -0.46 -16.25 -18.70
CA ARG A 10 0.09 -15.03 -19.27
C ARG A 10 0.60 -14.07 -18.20
N LEU A 11 -0.15 -13.95 -17.09
CA LEU A 11 0.28 -13.23 -15.88
C LEU A 11 1.53 -13.87 -15.26
N GLN A 12 1.53 -15.19 -15.12
CA GLN A 12 2.66 -15.93 -14.55
C GLN A 12 3.91 -15.79 -15.43
N TYR A 13 3.78 -15.88 -16.75
CA TYR A 13 4.88 -15.65 -17.68
C TYR A 13 5.41 -14.21 -17.64
N TRP A 14 4.53 -13.22 -17.51
CA TRP A 14 4.94 -11.81 -17.38
C TRP A 14 5.69 -11.56 -16.06
N PHE A 15 5.22 -12.17 -14.98
CA PHE A 15 5.85 -12.13 -13.67
C PHE A 15 7.22 -12.80 -13.67
N ASP A 16 7.34 -14.00 -14.24
CA ASP A 16 8.62 -14.70 -14.37
C ASP A 16 9.60 -13.88 -15.22
N ASN A 17 9.14 -13.28 -16.33
CA ASN A 17 9.97 -12.42 -17.17
C ASN A 17 10.46 -11.17 -16.43
N LEU A 18 9.63 -10.56 -15.59
CA LEU A 18 10.03 -9.46 -14.70
C LEU A 18 11.08 -9.90 -13.66
N MET A 19 10.91 -11.09 -13.06
CA MET A 19 11.85 -11.63 -12.07
C MET A 19 13.25 -11.89 -12.64
N THR A 20 13.36 -12.16 -13.94
CA THR A 20 14.67 -12.34 -14.61
C THR A 20 15.56 -11.10 -14.61
N GLY A 21 15.00 -9.90 -14.41
CA GLY A 21 15.75 -8.63 -14.44
C GLY A 21 16.51 -8.27 -13.15
N GLY A 22 16.55 -9.16 -12.16
CA GLY A 22 17.23 -8.94 -10.88
C GLY A 22 16.39 -8.15 -9.88
N ILE A 23 17.03 -7.34 -9.03
CA ILE A 23 16.38 -6.62 -7.91
C ILE A 23 15.51 -5.45 -8.40
N ILE A 24 15.86 -4.81 -9.52
CA ILE A 24 15.20 -3.57 -9.99
C ILE A 24 13.70 -3.77 -10.29
N PRO A 25 13.27 -4.78 -11.07
CA PRO A 25 11.85 -5.04 -11.33
C PRO A 25 11.03 -5.27 -10.05
N ILE A 26 11.64 -5.88 -9.04
CA ILE A 26 11.00 -6.14 -7.75
C ILE A 26 10.72 -4.82 -7.02
N ILE A 27 11.72 -3.92 -6.95
CA ILE A 27 11.55 -2.58 -6.34
C ILE A 27 10.43 -1.82 -7.05
N VAL A 28 10.38 -1.87 -8.38
CA VAL A 28 9.34 -1.17 -9.16
C VAL A 28 7.95 -1.72 -8.86
N ILE A 29 7.79 -3.05 -8.80
CA ILE A 29 6.50 -3.67 -8.46
C ILE A 29 6.08 -3.31 -7.03
N LEU A 30 7.02 -3.33 -6.08
CA LEU A 30 6.78 -2.93 -4.70
C LEU A 30 6.33 -1.48 -4.60
N LEU A 31 6.97 -0.57 -5.31
CA LEU A 31 6.62 0.85 -5.32
C LEU A 31 5.21 1.08 -5.92
N ILE A 32 4.86 0.34 -6.98
CA ILE A 32 3.52 0.38 -7.57
C ILE A 32 2.46 -0.13 -6.58
N LEU A 33 2.71 -1.27 -5.93
CA LEU A 33 1.79 -1.86 -4.95
C LEU A 33 1.60 -0.93 -3.74
N ALA A 34 2.69 -0.37 -3.20
CA ALA A 34 2.65 0.60 -2.13
C ALA A 34 1.86 1.86 -2.52
N GLY A 35 2.08 2.39 -3.72
CA GLY A 35 1.33 3.54 -4.24
C GLY A 35 -0.17 3.24 -4.40
N MET A 36 -0.54 2.08 -4.94
CA MET A 36 -1.93 1.66 -5.07
C MET A 36 -2.63 1.53 -3.71
N LEU A 37 -1.95 0.93 -2.73
CA LEU A 37 -2.49 0.76 -1.38
C LEU A 37 -2.67 2.11 -0.68
N THR A 38 -1.69 3.01 -0.81
CA THR A 38 -1.75 4.37 -0.29
C THR A 38 -2.94 5.13 -0.87
N LEU A 39 -3.13 5.08 -2.20
CA LEU A 39 -4.27 5.71 -2.86
C LEU A 39 -5.61 5.18 -2.35
N PHE A 40 -5.72 3.86 -2.21
CA PHE A 40 -6.93 3.23 -1.71
C PHE A 40 -7.27 3.70 -0.29
N ILE A 41 -6.29 3.75 0.61
CA ILE A 41 -6.50 4.16 1.99
C ILE A 41 -6.82 5.66 2.09
N THR A 42 -6.07 6.49 1.35
CA THR A 42 -6.34 7.93 1.25
C THR A 42 -7.79 8.18 0.82
N PHE A 43 -8.25 7.45 -0.20
CA PHE A 43 -9.63 7.54 -0.70
C PHE A 43 -10.65 7.15 0.39
N VAL A 44 -10.40 6.07 1.12
CA VAL A 44 -11.26 5.63 2.24
C VAL A 44 -11.31 6.69 3.35
N LEU A 45 -10.18 7.30 3.71
CA LEU A 45 -10.09 8.32 4.75
C LEU A 45 -10.84 9.61 4.36
N LEU A 46 -10.69 10.04 3.10
CA LEU A 46 -11.40 11.20 2.57
C LEU A 46 -12.93 11.01 2.59
N ILE A 47 -13.43 9.81 2.22
CA ILE A 47 -14.87 9.49 2.27
C ILE A 47 -15.37 9.40 3.71
N ALA A 48 -14.56 8.86 4.62
CA ALA A 48 -14.92 8.71 6.02
C ALA A 48 -14.82 10.02 6.82
N HIS A 49 -14.35 11.12 6.20
CA HIS A 49 -14.05 12.40 6.86
C HIS A 49 -13.16 12.24 8.10
N ILE A 50 -12.22 11.30 8.05
CA ILE A 50 -11.26 11.04 9.12
C ILE A 50 -10.00 11.85 8.82
N HIS A 51 -9.68 12.77 9.73
CA HIS A 51 -8.49 13.63 9.65
C HIS A 51 -7.34 12.95 10.40
N LEU A 52 -6.12 13.03 9.86
CA LEU A 52 -4.96 12.35 10.46
C LEU A 52 -4.39 13.12 11.64
N GLN A 53 -4.31 14.45 11.55
CA GLN A 53 -3.66 15.31 12.56
C GLN A 53 -4.63 16.20 13.33
N GLY A 54 -5.94 15.95 13.21
CA GLY A 54 -6.97 16.77 13.85
C GLY A 54 -7.10 18.19 13.28
N GLU A 55 -6.39 18.51 12.20
CA GLU A 55 -6.56 19.76 11.47
C GLU A 55 -7.80 19.68 10.57
N ILE A 56 -8.62 20.73 10.61
CA ILE A 56 -9.94 20.80 9.94
C ILE A 56 -9.78 21.00 8.41
N GLU A 57 -8.56 21.28 7.93
CA GLU A 57 -8.27 21.61 6.53
C GLU A 57 -7.12 20.79 5.92
N GLU A 58 -7.12 19.47 6.08
CA GLU A 58 -6.16 18.61 5.36
C GLU A 58 -6.49 18.57 3.86
N THR A 59 -5.56 18.98 3.01
CA THR A 59 -5.73 18.83 1.56
C THR A 59 -5.60 17.35 1.15
N PRO A 60 -6.27 16.88 0.07
CA PRO A 60 -6.16 15.50 -0.38
C PRO A 60 -4.72 15.04 -0.66
N SER A 61 -3.85 15.96 -1.07
CA SER A 61 -2.41 15.72 -1.26
C SER A 61 -1.67 15.47 0.05
N GLU A 62 -2.03 16.17 1.13
CA GLU A 62 -1.44 15.97 2.45
C GLU A 62 -1.91 14.65 3.04
N VAL A 63 -3.19 14.31 2.94
CA VAL A 63 -3.71 12.99 3.36
C VAL A 63 -2.98 11.85 2.64
N PHE A 64 -2.74 12.00 1.32
CA PHE A 64 -1.96 11.04 0.55
C PHE A 64 -0.53 10.93 1.06
N TRP A 65 0.16 12.07 1.25
CA TRP A 65 1.54 12.09 1.73
C TRP A 65 1.69 11.50 3.13
N GLN A 66 0.77 11.82 4.04
CA GLN A 66 0.76 11.29 5.39
C GLN A 66 0.49 9.78 5.41
N THR A 67 -0.46 9.31 4.58
CA THR A 67 -0.73 7.87 4.43
C THR A 67 0.47 7.13 3.83
N PHE A 68 1.15 7.76 2.86
CA PHE A 68 2.37 7.21 2.26
C PHE A 68 3.50 7.09 3.29
N MET A 69 3.70 8.14 4.09
CA MET A 69 4.70 8.15 5.16
C MET A 69 4.40 7.11 6.22
N HIS A 70 3.14 6.90 6.59
CA HIS A 70 2.72 5.83 7.50
C HIS A 70 2.99 4.41 6.95
N LEU A 71 2.96 4.23 5.63
CA LEU A 71 3.27 2.96 4.98
C LEU A 71 4.78 2.66 5.02
N ILE A 72 5.62 3.70 4.96
CA ILE A 72 7.09 3.60 5.02
C ILE A 72 7.61 3.55 6.45
N ASP A 73 7.02 4.32 7.36
CA ASP A 73 7.42 4.46 8.75
C ASP A 73 6.20 4.56 9.67
N GLN A 74 6.05 3.55 10.54
CA GLN A 74 4.95 3.40 11.49
C GLN A 74 5.04 4.34 12.71
N GLY A 75 6.11 5.13 12.83
CA GLY A 75 6.49 5.84 14.06
C GLY A 75 5.52 6.92 14.58
N THR A 76 4.50 7.33 13.81
CA THR A 76 3.68 8.52 14.11
C THR A 76 2.29 8.23 14.71
N ILE A 77 1.83 6.98 14.76
CA ILE A 77 0.45 6.64 15.21
C ILE A 77 0.27 6.83 16.74
N THR A 78 1.35 6.96 17.50
CA THR A 78 1.30 6.98 18.97
C THR A 78 1.06 8.36 19.59
N GLY A 79 0.97 9.43 18.78
CA GLY A 79 0.87 10.81 19.27
C GLY A 79 -0.55 11.35 19.48
N ASP A 80 -1.55 10.83 18.77
CA ASP A 80 -2.85 11.50 18.69
C ASP A 80 -3.91 10.86 19.61
N GLU A 81 -4.05 11.46 20.79
CA GLU A 81 -5.18 11.27 21.70
C GLU A 81 -6.46 11.84 21.07
N GLY A 82 -7.14 11.03 20.25
CA GLY A 82 -8.40 11.41 19.59
C GLY A 82 -8.75 10.61 18.34
N VAL A 83 -7.81 9.82 17.84
CA VAL A 83 -7.98 9.09 16.58
C VAL A 83 -8.88 7.86 16.75
N SER A 84 -9.90 7.77 15.88
CA SER A 84 -10.90 6.70 15.88
C SER A 84 -10.26 5.30 15.77
N TRP A 85 -10.78 4.32 16.52
CA TRP A 85 -10.27 2.93 16.47
C TRP A 85 -10.33 2.31 15.06
N LEU A 86 -11.25 2.79 14.22
CA LEU A 86 -11.35 2.45 12.80
C LEU A 86 -10.09 2.85 12.01
N PHE A 87 -9.52 4.02 12.28
CA PHE A 87 -8.28 4.47 11.65
C PHE A 87 -7.11 3.55 11.99
N ARG A 88 -6.99 3.16 13.27
CA ARG A 88 -5.93 2.25 13.72
C ARG A 88 -5.99 0.91 12.97
N PHE A 89 -7.19 0.34 12.82
CA PHE A 89 -7.36 -0.89 12.02
C PHE A 89 -7.08 -0.67 10.53
N LEU A 90 -7.50 0.45 9.96
CA LEU A 90 -7.22 0.78 8.55
C LEU A 90 -5.72 0.98 8.28
N MET A 91 -4.97 1.54 9.24
CA MET A 91 -3.52 1.72 9.18
C MET A 91 -2.73 0.42 9.45
N LEU A 92 -3.29 -0.56 10.17
CA LEU A 92 -2.63 -1.86 10.37
C LEU A 92 -2.52 -2.66 9.08
N VAL A 93 -3.51 -2.57 8.20
CA VAL A 93 -3.54 -3.30 6.92
C VAL A 93 -2.35 -2.93 6.01
N PRO A 94 -2.07 -1.66 5.69
CA PRO A 94 -0.93 -1.30 4.86
C PRO A 94 0.40 -1.63 5.50
N THR A 95 0.55 -1.46 6.82
CA THR A 95 1.79 -1.82 7.51
C THR A 95 2.05 -3.32 7.44
N ALA A 96 1.03 -4.14 7.70
CA ALA A 96 1.14 -5.59 7.56
C ALA A 96 1.43 -6.00 6.11
N VAL A 97 0.75 -5.39 5.13
CA VAL A 97 0.98 -5.66 3.71
C VAL A 97 2.40 -5.25 3.31
N GLY A 98 2.88 -4.08 3.73
CA GLY A 98 4.25 -3.61 3.47
C GLY A 98 5.30 -4.57 4.02
N ILE A 99 5.18 -4.97 5.29
CA ILE A 99 6.10 -5.93 5.92
C ILE A 99 6.04 -7.29 5.24
N LEU A 100 4.85 -7.82 4.94
CA LEU A 100 4.69 -9.12 4.26
C LEU A 100 5.26 -9.10 2.84
N LEU A 101 5.10 -8.01 2.10
CA LEU A 101 5.69 -7.84 0.78
C LEU A 101 7.22 -7.84 0.84
N VAL A 102 7.80 -7.15 1.82
CA VAL A 102 9.26 -7.16 2.06
C VAL A 102 9.73 -8.55 2.52
N ALA A 103 8.98 -9.22 3.40
CA ALA A 103 9.32 -10.53 3.93
C ALA A 103 9.24 -11.65 2.87
N THR A 104 8.29 -11.54 1.93
CA THR A 104 8.14 -12.51 0.82
C THR A 104 9.33 -12.51 -0.12
N TRP A 105 10.19 -11.48 -0.08
CA TRP A 105 11.42 -11.43 -0.85
C TRP A 105 12.46 -12.51 -0.46
N TRP A 106 12.26 -13.20 0.66
CA TRP A 106 13.17 -14.26 1.18
C TRP A 106 12.68 -15.70 0.97
N VAL A 107 11.60 -15.93 0.22
CA VAL A 107 11.05 -17.29 -0.05
C VAL A 107 10.89 -17.52 -1.55
#